data_AF-A0A842X3D5-F1
#
_entry.id   AF-A0A842X3D5-F1
#
_cell.length_a   1.000
_cell.length_b   1.000
_cell.length_c   1.000
_cell.angle_alpha   90.00
_cell.angle_beta   90.00
_cell.angle_gamma   90.00
#
_symmetry.space_group_name_H-M   'P 1'
#
loop_
_entity.id
_entity.type
_entity.pdbx_description
1 polymer ?
#
loop_
_entity_poly.entity_id
_entity_poly.type
_entity_poly.pdbx_seq_one_letter_code
_entity_poly.pdbx_strand_id
1 'polypeptide(L)'
;MNFDQHYLTHTLKETAIEFNMTVDQVRYKAKNLGLVKPPKDPPNKKHIDIDELYHYYQDHTLEECTHKFGCSPHVLGTRLRKAGYETGIHYADNHDLEFIKEYLKDHTLKECADKCGVGVASIRSFLRRNNINNIDDLRDHINIKELIEYYQSHTMEECGKYFGCSYSTIGRLLNKHGINTDIHFGEEFKHKMSIVAKRRWGDPEYRKKMAEIHVNRSRVSKLQLMLYMILDNLGITYYREYEDRDDDQQCHYGPFSFDCAIPLGHKIVLIECNGVYWHSLPTAVQNDRLKFDYIAKNHPECEIKYIWEHEFKSVGKIVNLIKYWCNINDDIYDFCFKDVIIKKVSKSEVDIFISSHHYIGSAGRCGNVFAAYLGDVLIGSVVFSPLIRQNLPHDYYHTTELSRLCIHPRYQKKNFASWLISQSIKRLPRRYHDIIAYSDTTFNHRGTIYKASNFEFMGEVKPDYWYIDADGYYTHKKSIYYHAKKSKITEAAYVATFGLIKVMGKEKLKYIYHRNQK
;
A
#
# COMPACT_ATOMS: atom_id res chain seq x y z
N MET A 1 -1.53 20.41 30.24
CA MET A 1 -0.15 20.81 29.87
C MET A 1 -0.03 20.81 28.34
N ASN A 2 0.78 21.65 27.69
CA ASN A 2 0.91 21.60 26.23
C ASN A 2 1.76 20.37 25.79
N PHE A 3 1.63 19.95 24.53
CA PHE A 3 2.25 18.71 24.03
C PHE A 3 3.75 18.66 24.27
N ASP A 4 4.44 19.78 24.05
CA ASP A 4 5.90 19.86 24.10
C ASP A 4 6.41 19.67 25.54
N GLN A 5 5.79 20.37 26.49
CA GLN A 5 6.12 20.28 27.90
C GLN A 5 5.78 18.90 28.48
N HIS A 6 4.67 18.29 28.02
CA HIS A 6 4.31 16.92 28.41
C HIS A 6 5.24 15.87 27.82
N TYR A 7 5.60 15.99 26.54
CA TYR A 7 6.49 15.07 25.85
C TYR A 7 7.88 15.01 26.50
N LEU A 8 8.41 16.17 26.91
CA LEU A 8 9.74 16.29 27.52
C LEU A 8 9.82 15.69 28.93
N THR A 9 8.71 15.67 29.67
CA THR A 9 8.68 15.27 31.09
C THR A 9 8.10 13.87 31.34
N HIS A 10 7.29 13.34 30.43
CA HIS A 10 6.59 12.07 30.59
C HIS A 10 7.08 11.01 29.60
N THR A 11 6.67 9.76 29.77
CA THR A 11 6.93 8.68 28.81
C THR A 11 6.11 8.86 27.52
N LEU A 12 6.48 8.13 26.46
CA LEU A 12 5.71 8.14 25.21
C LEU A 12 4.29 7.58 25.39
N LYS A 13 4.09 6.63 26.31
CA LYS A 13 2.77 6.04 26.59
C LYS A 13 1.87 7.02 27.35
N GLU A 14 2.40 7.68 28.37
CA GLU A 14 1.65 8.71 29.12
C GLU A 14 1.30 9.89 28.22
N THR A 15 2.24 10.33 27.35
CA THR A 15 1.95 11.38 26.37
C THR A 15 0.94 10.92 25.30
N ALA A 16 0.94 9.65 24.93
CA ALA A 16 -0.06 9.08 24.02
C ALA A 16 -1.47 9.11 24.64
N ILE A 17 -1.59 8.75 25.92
CA ILE A 17 -2.86 8.77 26.66
C ILE A 17 -3.38 10.20 26.81
N GLU A 18 -2.54 11.13 27.31
CA GLU A 18 -2.94 12.52 27.58
C GLU A 18 -3.48 13.24 26.34
N PHE A 19 -2.89 12.97 25.16
CA PHE A 19 -3.27 13.64 23.92
C PHE A 19 -4.19 12.81 23.03
N ASN A 20 -4.70 11.67 23.52
CA ASN A 20 -5.52 10.74 22.75
C ASN A 20 -4.90 10.36 21.39
N MET A 21 -3.61 10.04 21.42
CA MET A 21 -2.78 9.71 20.26
C MET A 21 -2.20 8.31 20.42
N THR A 22 -1.82 7.66 19.30
CA THR A 22 -0.95 6.48 19.36
C THR A 22 0.50 6.89 19.63
N VAL A 23 1.31 5.97 20.14
CA VAL A 23 2.75 6.20 20.39
C VAL A 23 3.47 6.66 19.12
N ASP A 24 3.07 6.17 17.95
CA ASP A 24 3.67 6.57 16.67
C ASP A 24 3.23 7.97 16.22
N GLN A 25 1.98 8.36 16.47
CA GLN A 25 1.53 9.73 16.26
C GLN A 25 2.28 10.71 17.17
N VAL A 26 2.55 10.33 18.42
CA VAL A 26 3.37 11.14 19.35
C VAL A 26 4.79 11.31 18.81
N ARG A 27 5.42 10.24 18.30
CA ARG A 27 6.76 10.30 17.68
C ARG A 27 6.78 11.19 16.45
N TYR A 28 5.78 11.06 15.57
CA TYR A 28 5.67 11.86 14.36
C TYR A 28 5.50 13.34 14.67
N LYS A 29 4.61 13.67 15.61
CA LYS A 29 4.37 15.05 16.05
C LYS A 29 5.61 15.66 16.71
N ALA A 30 6.29 14.94 17.59
CA ALA A 30 7.54 15.39 18.21
C ALA A 30 8.64 15.65 17.18
N LYS A 31 8.76 14.79 16.15
CA LYS A 31 9.71 14.97 15.05
C LYS A 31 9.44 16.24 14.24
N ASN A 32 8.17 16.51 13.91
CA ASN A 32 7.80 17.71 13.16
C ASN A 32 8.01 19.01 13.96
N LEU A 33 7.94 18.92 15.29
CA LEU A 33 8.21 20.03 16.21
C LEU A 33 9.69 20.15 16.60
N GLY A 34 10.57 19.27 16.10
CA GLY A 34 12.00 19.28 16.42
C GLY A 34 12.33 18.93 17.88
N LEU A 35 11.43 18.26 18.61
CA LEU A 35 11.62 17.91 20.02
C LEU A 35 12.52 16.67 20.16
N VAL A 36 13.55 16.79 20.98
CA VAL A 36 14.46 15.69 21.36
C VAL A 36 14.30 15.45 22.85
N LYS A 37 14.02 14.20 23.26
CA LYS A 37 14.01 13.88 24.70
C LYS A 37 15.41 14.00 25.27
N PRO A 38 15.58 14.58 26.46
CA PRO A 38 16.85 14.49 27.17
C PRO A 38 17.22 13.00 27.34
N PRO A 39 18.51 12.65 27.22
CA PRO A 39 18.95 11.30 27.49
C PRO A 39 18.45 10.90 28.88
N LYS A 40 17.69 9.80 28.96
CA LYS A 40 17.39 9.21 30.25
C LYS A 40 18.71 8.76 30.84
N ASP A 41 19.05 9.25 32.03
CA ASP A 41 20.06 8.57 32.84
C ASP A 41 19.71 7.07 32.88
N PRO A 42 20.68 6.18 32.68
CA PRO A 42 20.44 4.75 32.77
C PRO A 42 19.72 4.45 34.10
N PRO A 43 18.73 3.54 34.12
CA PRO A 43 17.93 3.29 35.30
C PRO A 43 18.85 2.98 36.49
N ASN A 44 18.85 3.89 37.46
CA ASN A 44 19.37 3.76 38.82
C ASN A 44 20.43 2.67 39.00
N LYS A 45 21.72 3.02 38.91
CA LYS A 45 22.68 2.43 39.84
C LYS A 45 22.40 3.01 41.24
N LYS A 46 21.24 2.67 41.84
CA LYS A 46 21.10 2.80 43.29
C LYS A 46 22.19 1.92 43.89
N HIS A 47 23.14 2.55 44.57
CA HIS A 47 24.06 1.84 45.42
C HIS A 47 23.21 1.15 46.48
N ILE A 48 23.21 -0.19 46.47
CA ILE A 48 22.55 -0.98 47.49
C ILE A 48 23.70 -1.59 48.28
N ASP A 49 23.70 -1.33 49.57
CA ASP A 49 24.57 -2.03 50.50
C ASP A 49 24.19 -3.51 50.49
N ILE A 50 25.16 -4.35 50.15
CA ILE A 50 24.95 -5.78 49.94
C ILE A 50 24.70 -6.49 51.27
N ASP A 51 25.33 -6.04 52.35
CA ASP A 51 25.18 -6.66 53.66
C ASP A 51 23.83 -6.27 54.27
N GLU A 52 23.38 -5.03 54.04
CA GLU A 52 22.03 -4.61 54.43
C GLU A 52 20.95 -5.39 53.66
N LEU A 53 21.15 -5.61 52.36
CA LEU A 53 20.26 -6.43 51.54
C LEU A 53 20.20 -7.87 52.03
N TYR A 54 21.35 -8.46 52.35
CA TYR A 54 21.39 -9.84 52.84
C TYR A 54 20.73 -9.99 54.20
N HIS A 55 21.00 -9.06 55.14
CA HIS A 55 20.39 -9.08 56.46
C HIS A 55 18.86 -8.97 56.37
N TYR A 56 18.34 -8.10 55.50
CA TYR A 56 16.90 -7.98 55.29
C TYR A 56 16.29 -9.23 54.61
N TYR A 57 17.03 -9.85 53.69
CA TYR A 57 16.61 -11.06 52.98
C TYR A 57 16.52 -12.30 53.88
N GLN A 58 17.24 -12.36 55.01
CA GLN A 58 17.14 -13.50 55.94
C GLN A 58 15.70 -13.76 56.41
N ASP A 59 14.92 -12.68 56.58
CA ASP A 59 13.56 -12.74 57.11
C ASP A 59 12.48 -12.40 56.05
N HIS A 60 12.87 -12.14 54.80
CA HIS A 60 11.97 -11.66 53.74
C HIS A 60 12.23 -12.33 52.39
N THR A 61 11.19 -12.47 51.58
CA THR A 61 11.30 -12.90 50.18
C THR A 61 12.01 -11.84 49.32
N LEU A 62 12.58 -12.26 48.17
CA LEU A 62 13.14 -11.32 47.20
C LEU A 62 12.10 -10.33 46.65
N GLU A 63 10.82 -10.72 46.63
CA GLU A 63 9.71 -9.85 46.23
C GLU A 63 9.50 -8.73 47.25
N GLU A 64 9.49 -9.06 48.54
CA GLU A 64 9.39 -8.08 49.64
C GLU A 64 10.61 -7.15 49.69
N CYS A 65 11.80 -7.69 49.39
CA CYS A 65 13.01 -6.88 49.25
C CYS A 65 12.90 -5.81 48.14
N THR A 66 12.05 -6.01 47.12
CA THR A 66 11.88 -5.01 46.06
C THR A 66 11.28 -3.70 46.57
N HIS A 67 10.37 -3.77 47.53
CA HIS A 67 9.71 -2.60 48.11
C HIS A 67 10.71 -1.74 48.89
N LYS A 68 11.62 -2.37 49.63
CA LYS A 68 12.64 -1.66 50.41
C LYS A 68 13.76 -1.10 49.52
N PHE A 69 14.30 -1.91 48.61
CA PHE A 69 15.51 -1.56 47.86
C PHE A 69 15.24 -0.96 46.47
N GLY A 70 13.99 -0.93 46.03
CA GLY A 70 13.56 -0.29 44.79
C GLY A 70 14.16 -0.89 43.52
N CYS A 71 14.54 -2.17 43.57
CA CYS A 71 15.08 -2.95 42.46
C CYS A 71 14.28 -4.24 42.29
N SER A 72 14.25 -4.79 41.07
CA SER A 72 13.50 -6.02 40.80
C SER A 72 14.09 -7.23 41.55
N PRO A 73 13.29 -8.29 41.80
CA PRO A 73 13.73 -9.47 42.55
C PRO A 73 14.95 -10.13 41.89
N HIS A 74 14.97 -10.11 40.54
CA HIS A 74 16.08 -10.62 39.74
C HIS A 74 17.40 -9.86 39.98
N VAL A 75 17.35 -8.52 40.07
CA VAL A 75 18.54 -7.69 40.30
C VAL A 75 19.07 -7.90 41.72
N LEU A 76 18.18 -7.95 42.71
CA LEU A 76 18.54 -8.18 44.11
C LEU A 76 19.17 -9.57 44.31
N GLY A 77 18.52 -10.62 43.79
CA GLY A 77 19.06 -11.98 43.88
C GLY A 77 20.41 -12.14 43.15
N THR A 78 20.60 -11.45 42.03
CA THR A 78 21.91 -11.47 41.31
C THR A 78 23.02 -10.79 42.11
N ARG A 79 22.71 -9.71 42.83
CA ARG A 79 23.67 -9.01 43.70
C ARG A 79 24.07 -9.87 44.89
N LEU A 80 23.11 -10.51 45.56
CA LEU A 80 23.37 -11.44 46.67
C LEU A 80 24.28 -12.60 46.26
N ARG A 81 24.00 -13.25 45.11
CA ARG A 81 24.84 -14.34 44.60
C ARG A 81 26.24 -13.90 44.21
N LYS A 82 26.41 -12.72 43.61
CA LYS A 82 27.74 -12.19 43.29
C LYS A 82 28.58 -11.92 44.53
N ALA A 83 27.93 -11.70 45.66
CA ALA A 83 28.56 -11.56 46.97
C ALA A 83 28.71 -12.90 47.73
N GLY A 84 28.27 -14.01 47.15
CA GLY A 84 28.44 -15.36 47.71
C GLY A 84 27.28 -15.88 48.55
N TYR A 85 26.14 -15.18 48.61
CA TYR A 85 24.98 -15.60 49.40
C TYR A 85 24.04 -16.54 48.62
N GLU A 86 23.53 -17.58 49.27
CA GLU A 86 22.50 -18.47 48.72
C GLU A 86 21.13 -17.77 48.66
N THR A 87 20.38 -17.96 47.58
CA THR A 87 19.04 -17.40 47.40
C THR A 87 18.08 -18.51 46.97
N GLY A 88 16.95 -18.68 47.65
CA GLY A 88 15.95 -19.76 47.48
C GLY A 88 15.12 -19.74 46.19
N ILE A 89 15.71 -19.38 45.04
CA ILE A 89 15.04 -19.48 43.74
C ILE A 89 15.05 -20.96 43.31
N HIS A 90 13.88 -21.60 43.28
CA HIS A 90 13.75 -22.95 42.72
C HIS A 90 14.01 -22.92 41.20
N TYR A 91 14.92 -23.78 40.74
CA TYR A 91 15.21 -23.98 39.33
C TYR A 91 14.52 -25.24 38.82
N ALA A 92 14.18 -25.26 37.53
CA ALA A 92 13.68 -26.46 36.86
C ALA A 92 14.67 -27.64 36.93
N ASP A 93 15.96 -27.36 37.20
CA ASP A 93 17.02 -28.35 37.42
C ASP A 93 16.79 -29.29 38.60
N ASN A 94 15.89 -28.91 39.51
CA ASN A 94 15.54 -29.73 40.67
C ASN A 94 14.42 -30.75 40.35
N HIS A 95 13.92 -30.77 39.12
CA HIS A 95 12.88 -31.68 38.66
C HIS A 95 13.45 -32.69 37.66
N ASP A 96 12.90 -33.90 37.67
CA ASP A 96 13.30 -34.96 36.75
C ASP A 96 12.95 -34.61 35.30
N LEU A 97 13.90 -34.82 34.38
CA LEU A 97 13.73 -34.55 32.96
C LEU A 97 12.62 -35.42 32.35
N GLU A 98 12.51 -36.68 32.79
CA GLU A 98 11.53 -37.61 32.22
C GLU A 98 10.11 -37.24 32.66
N PHE A 99 9.94 -36.84 33.92
CA PHE A 99 8.70 -36.23 34.39
C PHE A 99 8.30 -34.99 33.56
N ILE A 100 9.23 -34.07 33.32
CA ILE A 100 8.94 -32.85 32.54
C ILE A 100 8.55 -33.18 31.10
N LYS A 101 9.24 -34.13 30.45
CA LYS A 101 8.89 -34.56 29.09
C LYS A 101 7.50 -35.18 29.03
N GLU A 102 7.22 -36.12 29.94
CA GLU A 102 5.94 -36.84 29.99
C GLU A 102 4.78 -35.87 30.23
N TYR A 103 4.94 -34.94 31.17
CA TYR A 103 3.89 -33.97 31.50
C TYR A 103 3.60 -33.00 30.33
N LEU A 104 4.63 -32.61 29.58
CA LEU A 104 4.53 -31.71 28.43
C LEU A 104 3.93 -32.36 27.16
N LYS A 105 3.72 -33.68 27.15
CA LYS A 105 2.99 -34.36 26.07
C LYS A 105 1.56 -33.83 25.95
N ASP A 106 0.91 -33.60 27.10
CA ASP A 106 -0.52 -33.25 27.19
C ASP A 106 -0.79 -31.86 27.80
N HIS A 107 0.24 -31.17 28.31
CA HIS A 107 0.10 -29.87 28.96
C HIS A 107 0.93 -28.76 28.30
N THR A 108 0.58 -27.51 28.57
CA THR A 108 1.33 -26.32 28.12
C THR A 108 2.57 -26.08 28.97
N LEU A 109 3.53 -25.31 28.43
CA LEU A 109 4.70 -24.84 29.18
C LEU A 109 4.31 -24.04 30.44
N LYS A 110 3.17 -23.35 30.42
CA LYS A 110 2.69 -22.58 31.57
C LYS A 110 2.22 -23.52 32.68
N GLU A 111 1.36 -24.48 32.34
CA GLU A 111 0.86 -25.48 33.30
C GLU A 111 2.00 -26.33 33.89
N CYS A 112 3.00 -26.69 33.09
CA CYS A 112 4.19 -27.37 33.58
C CYS A 112 5.02 -26.49 34.53
N ALA A 113 5.18 -25.21 34.23
CA ALA A 113 5.89 -24.27 35.11
C ALA A 113 5.16 -24.10 36.45
N ASP A 114 3.84 -23.94 36.40
CA ASP A 114 2.98 -23.85 37.60
C ASP A 114 3.05 -25.14 38.42
N LYS A 115 3.02 -26.32 37.77
CA LYS A 115 3.15 -27.64 38.42
C LYS A 115 4.50 -27.84 39.10
N CYS A 116 5.57 -27.31 38.50
CA CYS A 116 6.93 -27.41 39.01
C CYS A 116 7.29 -26.28 40.00
N GLY A 117 6.40 -25.30 40.21
CA GLY A 117 6.65 -24.14 41.08
C GLY A 117 7.78 -23.23 40.59
N VAL A 118 7.99 -23.14 39.27
CA VAL A 118 9.06 -22.36 38.65
C VAL A 118 8.53 -21.45 37.54
N GLY A 119 9.33 -20.50 37.08
CA GLY A 119 8.97 -19.67 35.93
C GLY A 119 9.04 -20.45 34.60
N VAL A 120 8.19 -20.07 33.63
CA VAL A 120 8.20 -20.64 32.25
C VAL A 120 9.57 -20.54 31.58
N ALA A 121 10.33 -19.48 31.85
CA ALA A 121 11.69 -19.31 31.34
C ALA A 121 12.66 -20.37 31.90
N SER A 122 12.48 -20.81 33.15
CA SER A 122 13.29 -21.86 33.78
C SER A 122 13.03 -23.21 33.12
N ILE A 123 11.77 -23.58 32.88
CA ILE A 123 11.42 -24.80 32.12
C ILE A 123 12.02 -24.76 30.72
N ARG A 124 11.89 -23.64 30.00
CA ARG A 124 12.44 -23.49 28.65
C ARG A 124 13.97 -23.61 28.63
N SER A 125 14.66 -23.03 29.61
CA SER A 125 16.12 -23.13 29.70
C SER A 125 16.59 -24.54 30.09
N PHE A 126 15.81 -25.24 30.91
CA PHE A 126 16.07 -26.63 31.28
C PHE A 126 15.91 -27.57 30.08
N LEU A 127 14.81 -27.44 29.32
CA LEU A 127 14.60 -28.20 28.09
C LEU A 127 15.72 -27.97 27.08
N ARG A 128 16.13 -26.70 26.88
CA ARG A 128 17.21 -26.34 25.94
C ARG A 128 18.56 -26.95 26.33
N ARG A 129 18.90 -26.98 27.63
CA ARG A 129 20.14 -27.62 28.12
C ARG A 129 20.11 -29.14 27.94
N ASN A 130 18.92 -29.73 27.94
CA ASN A 130 18.69 -31.15 27.65
C ASN A 130 18.39 -31.41 26.16
N ASN A 131 18.80 -30.50 25.27
CA ASN A 131 18.66 -30.60 23.81
C ASN A 131 17.23 -30.66 23.26
N ILE A 132 16.22 -30.27 24.06
CA ILE A 132 14.83 -30.14 23.62
C ILE A 132 14.58 -28.67 23.28
N ASN A 133 14.73 -28.34 22.00
CA ASN A 133 14.55 -26.97 21.51
C ASN A 133 13.10 -26.65 21.13
N ASN A 134 12.29 -27.68 20.89
CA ASN A 134 10.90 -27.55 20.50
C ASN A 134 10.02 -28.56 21.27
N ILE A 135 9.14 -28.04 22.10
CA ILE A 135 8.17 -28.82 22.88
C ILE A 135 7.22 -29.62 21.97
N ASP A 136 6.94 -29.13 20.77
CA ASP A 136 6.01 -29.83 19.87
C ASP A 136 6.61 -31.16 19.34
N ASP A 137 7.91 -31.39 19.46
CA ASP A 137 8.52 -32.69 19.15
C ASP A 137 8.21 -33.75 20.23
N LEU A 138 7.65 -33.35 21.38
CA LEU A 138 7.18 -34.25 22.44
C LEU A 138 5.68 -34.59 22.29
N ARG A 139 4.99 -34.01 21.30
CA ARG A 139 3.52 -34.12 21.15
C ARG A 139 3.17 -35.09 20.02
N ASP A 140 3.03 -36.37 20.36
CA ASP A 140 2.69 -37.45 19.42
C ASP A 140 1.16 -37.70 19.27
N HIS A 141 0.29 -36.87 19.86
CA HIS A 141 -1.16 -37.15 19.89
C HIS A 141 -1.91 -36.83 18.59
N ILE A 142 -1.30 -36.10 17.63
CA ILE A 142 -1.97 -35.74 16.36
C ILE A 142 -1.62 -36.78 15.30
N ASN A 143 -2.61 -37.62 14.96
CA ASN A 143 -2.50 -38.53 13.84
C ASN A 143 -2.32 -37.73 12.55
N ILE A 144 -1.10 -37.76 12.00
CA ILE A 144 -0.77 -36.96 10.82
C ILE A 144 -1.61 -37.32 9.60
N LYS A 145 -1.98 -38.59 9.42
CA LYS A 145 -2.81 -39.00 8.28
C LYS A 145 -4.21 -38.39 8.38
N GLU A 146 -4.78 -38.45 9.58
CA GLU A 146 -6.08 -37.83 9.89
C GLU A 146 -6.03 -36.31 9.72
N LEU A 147 -4.96 -35.66 10.17
CA LEU A 147 -4.76 -34.22 9.96
C LEU A 147 -4.71 -33.85 8.48
N ILE A 148 -3.96 -34.60 7.67
CA ILE A 148 -3.82 -34.34 6.23
C ILE A 148 -5.17 -34.48 5.53
N GLU A 149 -5.92 -35.54 5.86
CA GLU A 149 -7.25 -35.81 5.31
C GLU A 149 -8.26 -34.72 5.73
N TYR A 150 -8.31 -34.40 7.01
CA TYR A 150 -9.20 -33.36 7.55
C TYR A 150 -8.89 -31.98 6.95
N TYR A 151 -7.61 -31.67 6.77
CA TYR A 151 -7.15 -30.42 6.16
C TYR A 151 -7.57 -30.28 4.69
N GLN A 152 -7.89 -31.35 3.95
CA GLN A 152 -8.38 -31.21 2.56
C GLN A 152 -9.64 -30.36 2.47
N SER A 153 -10.50 -30.39 3.50
CA SER A 153 -11.79 -29.70 3.53
C SER A 153 -11.94 -28.67 4.65
N HIS A 154 -10.91 -28.47 5.48
CA HIS A 154 -10.95 -27.56 6.63
C HIS A 154 -9.81 -26.55 6.62
N THR A 155 -10.06 -25.37 7.21
CA THR A 155 -9.04 -24.34 7.44
C THR A 155 -8.08 -24.76 8.55
N MET A 156 -6.89 -24.14 8.63
CA MET A 156 -5.94 -24.42 9.73
C MET A 156 -6.53 -24.08 11.11
N GLU A 157 -7.41 -23.08 11.19
CA GLU A 157 -8.09 -22.71 12.43
C GLU A 157 -9.10 -23.78 12.86
N GLU A 158 -9.88 -24.31 11.92
CA GLU A 158 -10.81 -25.42 12.16
C GLU A 158 -10.06 -26.70 12.53
N CYS A 159 -8.94 -26.99 11.86
CA CYS A 159 -8.05 -28.10 12.23
C CYS A 159 -7.49 -27.90 13.65
N GLY A 160 -7.07 -26.68 14.00
CA GLY A 160 -6.57 -26.39 15.34
C GLY A 160 -7.61 -26.67 16.43
N LYS A 161 -8.88 -26.28 16.19
CA LYS A 161 -9.99 -26.58 17.10
C LYS A 161 -10.25 -28.08 17.21
N TYR A 162 -10.27 -28.79 16.07
CA TYR A 162 -10.52 -30.24 16.04
C TYR A 162 -9.42 -31.05 16.75
N PHE A 163 -8.14 -30.71 16.51
CA PHE A 163 -6.98 -31.39 17.09
C PHE A 163 -6.50 -30.77 18.42
N GLY A 164 -7.26 -29.85 19.03
CA GLY A 164 -6.94 -29.27 20.34
C GLY A 164 -5.63 -28.47 20.39
N CYS A 165 -5.17 -27.89 19.28
CA CYS A 165 -3.90 -27.17 19.21
C CYS A 165 -4.00 -25.84 18.44
N SER A 166 -2.92 -25.05 18.49
CA SER A 166 -2.91 -23.77 17.78
C SER A 166 -2.87 -23.96 16.25
N TYR A 167 -3.47 -23.04 15.49
CA TYR A 167 -3.40 -23.07 14.02
C TYR A 167 -1.94 -23.04 13.51
N SER A 168 -1.02 -22.42 14.27
CA SER A 168 0.42 -22.41 13.95
C SER A 168 1.06 -23.79 14.13
N THR A 169 0.61 -24.57 15.12
CA THR A 169 1.01 -25.97 15.32
C THR A 169 0.58 -26.82 14.13
N ILE A 170 -0.67 -26.68 13.69
CA ILE A 170 -1.19 -27.33 12.49
C ILE A 170 -0.35 -26.98 11.25
N GLY A 171 -0.10 -25.69 11.01
CA GLY A 171 0.69 -25.25 9.87
C GLY A 171 2.10 -25.86 9.85
N ARG A 172 2.75 -25.94 11.01
CA ARG A 172 4.07 -26.55 11.14
C ARG A 172 4.06 -28.06 10.87
N LEU A 173 3.07 -28.79 11.39
CA LEU A 173 2.92 -30.23 11.17
C LEU A 173 2.69 -30.54 9.69
N LEU A 174 1.82 -29.79 9.03
CA LEU A 174 1.57 -29.92 7.59
C LEU A 174 2.86 -29.66 6.79
N ASN A 175 3.59 -28.57 7.08
CA ASN A 175 4.86 -28.26 6.41
C ASN A 175 5.94 -29.33 6.63
N LYS A 176 6.05 -29.88 7.85
CA LYS A 176 6.99 -30.97 8.18
C LYS A 176 6.73 -32.23 7.34
N HIS A 177 5.48 -32.46 6.95
CA HIS A 177 5.05 -33.58 6.11
C HIS A 177 4.87 -33.19 4.63
N GLY A 178 5.49 -32.09 4.19
CA GLY A 178 5.55 -31.71 2.78
C GLY A 178 4.31 -30.99 2.24
N ILE A 179 3.35 -30.64 3.09
CA ILE A 179 2.18 -29.86 2.70
C ILE A 179 2.48 -28.39 2.96
N ASN A 180 2.77 -27.66 1.89
CA ASN A 180 3.10 -26.24 1.97
C ASN A 180 1.85 -25.42 2.32
N THR A 181 1.87 -24.80 3.51
CA THR A 181 0.77 -23.94 3.99
C THR A 181 0.94 -22.47 3.63
N ASP A 182 2.10 -22.08 3.10
CA ASP A 182 2.46 -20.70 2.73
C ASP A 182 2.05 -20.33 1.29
N ILE A 183 1.27 -21.18 0.61
CA ILE A 183 0.88 -20.94 -0.78
C ILE A 183 -0.18 -19.84 -0.86
N HIS A 184 0.30 -18.63 -1.07
CA HIS A 184 -0.42 -17.56 -1.75
C HIS A 184 -0.66 -17.97 -3.23
N PHE A 185 -1.93 -18.19 -3.60
CA PHE A 185 -2.48 -18.18 -4.98
C PHE A 185 -2.29 -19.39 -5.93
N GLY A 186 -2.32 -20.65 -5.44
CA GLY A 186 -2.41 -21.86 -6.31
C GLY A 186 -3.84 -22.33 -6.64
N GLU A 187 -4.04 -23.13 -7.71
CA GLU A 187 -5.36 -23.71 -8.08
C GLU A 187 -5.95 -24.62 -7.00
N GLU A 188 -5.12 -25.45 -6.35
CA GLU A 188 -5.57 -26.30 -5.24
C GLU A 188 -6.08 -25.49 -4.04
N PHE A 189 -5.43 -24.36 -3.73
CA PHE A 189 -5.89 -23.46 -2.67
C PHE A 189 -7.23 -22.79 -3.05
N LYS A 190 -7.39 -22.36 -4.31
CA LYS A 190 -8.66 -21.84 -4.83
C LYS A 190 -9.77 -22.89 -4.77
N HIS A 191 -9.47 -24.13 -5.15
CA HIS A 191 -10.41 -25.26 -5.10
C HIS A 191 -10.83 -25.55 -3.65
N LYS A 192 -9.88 -25.62 -2.73
CA LYS A 192 -10.15 -25.79 -1.29
C LYS A 192 -10.99 -24.64 -0.72
N MET A 193 -10.64 -23.39 -1.02
CA MET A 193 -11.44 -22.22 -0.59
C MET A 193 -12.85 -22.25 -1.18
N SER A 194 -13.02 -22.75 -2.41
CA SER A 194 -14.34 -22.98 -3.02
C SER A 194 -15.14 -24.04 -2.26
N ILE A 195 -14.53 -25.18 -1.88
CA ILE A 195 -15.19 -26.23 -1.08
C ILE A 195 -15.62 -25.69 0.28
N VAL A 196 -14.72 -25.00 1.00
CA VAL A 196 -15.00 -24.40 2.30
C VAL A 196 -16.11 -23.36 2.20
N ALA A 197 -16.08 -22.51 1.16
CA ALA A 197 -17.12 -21.52 0.90
C ALA A 197 -18.47 -22.18 0.62
N LYS A 198 -18.53 -23.19 -0.26
CA LYS A 198 -19.76 -23.94 -0.56
C LYS A 198 -20.36 -24.58 0.70
N ARG A 199 -19.53 -25.15 1.57
CA ARG A 199 -19.96 -25.70 2.87
C ARG A 199 -20.55 -24.62 3.77
N ARG A 200 -19.88 -23.48 3.92
CA ARG A 200 -20.37 -22.34 4.73
C ARG A 200 -21.71 -21.81 4.21
N TRP A 201 -21.86 -21.69 2.89
CA TRP A 201 -23.13 -21.28 2.28
C TRP A 201 -24.22 -22.37 2.35
N GLY A 202 -23.85 -23.63 2.58
CA GLY A 202 -24.76 -24.74 2.85
C GLY A 202 -25.43 -24.69 4.22
N ASP A 203 -24.81 -24.01 5.20
CA ASP A 203 -25.31 -23.86 6.56
C ASP A 203 -26.45 -22.80 6.64
N PRO A 204 -27.68 -23.20 7.07
CA PRO A 204 -28.81 -22.28 7.23
C PRO A 204 -28.56 -21.13 8.21
N GLU A 205 -27.83 -21.35 9.32
CA GLU A 205 -27.52 -20.29 10.29
C GLU A 205 -26.55 -19.28 9.72
N TYR A 206 -25.51 -19.75 9.03
CA TYR A 206 -24.57 -18.88 8.32
C TYR A 206 -25.28 -18.06 7.24
N ARG A 207 -26.19 -18.67 6.45
CA ARG A 207 -27.00 -17.94 5.46
C ARG A 207 -27.87 -16.87 6.10
N LYS A 208 -28.55 -17.19 7.20
CA LYS A 208 -29.39 -16.24 7.94
C LYS A 208 -28.57 -15.08 8.50
N LYS A 209 -27.42 -15.38 9.12
CA LYS A 209 -26.48 -14.39 9.64
C LYS A 209 -25.93 -13.49 8.53
N MET A 210 -25.57 -14.06 7.38
CA MET A 210 -25.12 -13.26 6.23
C MET A 210 -26.26 -12.41 5.65
N ALA A 211 -27.49 -12.95 5.55
CA ALA A 211 -28.66 -12.19 5.12
C ALA A 211 -28.96 -10.99 6.06
N GLU A 212 -28.88 -11.18 7.37
CA GLU A 212 -29.03 -10.11 8.37
C GLU A 212 -27.92 -9.05 8.27
N ILE A 213 -26.69 -9.46 7.95
CA ILE A 213 -25.56 -8.53 7.67
C ILE A 213 -25.78 -7.79 6.35
N HIS A 214 -26.35 -8.44 5.34
CA HIS A 214 -26.62 -7.85 4.03
C HIS A 214 -27.80 -6.86 4.06
N VAL A 215 -28.82 -7.12 4.89
CA VAL A 215 -29.94 -6.18 5.13
C VAL A 215 -29.47 -4.91 5.84
N ASN A 216 -28.44 -5.00 6.69
CA ASN A 216 -27.89 -3.86 7.44
C ASN A 216 -26.66 -3.20 6.78
N ARG A 217 -26.27 -3.61 5.56
CA ARG A 217 -25.21 -2.94 4.80
C ARG A 217 -25.82 -1.81 3.97
N SER A 218 -25.23 -0.62 4.05
CA SER A 218 -25.39 0.45 3.04
C SER A 218 -25.30 -0.18 1.65
N ARG A 219 -26.39 -0.11 0.88
CA ARG A 219 -26.47 -0.60 -0.52
C ARG A 219 -25.57 0.21 -1.46
N VAL A 220 -25.19 1.41 -1.05
CA VAL A 220 -24.22 2.27 -1.73
C VAL A 220 -22.80 1.78 -1.42
N SER A 221 -22.03 1.50 -2.47
CA SER A 221 -20.62 1.10 -2.37
C SER A 221 -19.76 2.23 -1.81
N LYS A 222 -18.59 1.87 -1.23
CA LYS A 222 -17.62 2.87 -0.76
C LYS A 222 -17.13 3.81 -1.87
N LEU A 223 -17.11 3.33 -3.12
CA LEU A 223 -16.69 4.12 -4.28
C LEU A 223 -17.74 5.17 -4.63
N GLN A 224 -19.02 4.79 -4.65
CA GLN A 224 -20.14 5.71 -4.84
C GLN A 224 -20.17 6.78 -3.73
N LEU A 225 -20.00 6.39 -2.45
CA LEU A 225 -19.91 7.36 -1.34
C LEU A 225 -18.73 8.34 -1.51
N MET A 226 -17.57 7.86 -1.94
CA MET A 226 -16.42 8.73 -2.22
C MET A 226 -16.69 9.68 -3.38
N LEU A 227 -17.35 9.22 -4.45
CA LEU A 227 -17.77 10.06 -5.57
C LEU A 227 -18.71 11.17 -5.09
N TYR A 228 -19.77 10.82 -4.36
CA TYR A 228 -20.75 11.78 -3.84
C TYR A 228 -20.11 12.84 -2.95
N MET A 229 -19.21 12.44 -2.05
CA MET A 229 -18.44 13.39 -1.24
C MET A 229 -17.59 14.35 -2.09
N ILE A 230 -17.01 13.87 -3.19
CA ILE A 230 -16.23 14.74 -4.10
C ILE A 230 -17.16 15.73 -4.81
N LEU A 231 -18.32 15.27 -5.30
CA LEU A 231 -19.31 16.12 -5.96
C LEU A 231 -19.88 17.19 -5.01
N ASP A 232 -20.21 16.81 -3.78
CA ASP A 232 -20.67 17.71 -2.72
C ASP A 232 -19.60 18.79 -2.43
N ASN A 233 -18.34 18.39 -2.27
CA ASN A 233 -17.22 19.31 -2.03
C ASN A 233 -16.96 20.28 -3.19
N LEU A 234 -17.30 19.87 -4.42
CA LEU A 234 -17.18 20.70 -5.61
C LEU A 234 -18.42 21.58 -5.85
N GLY A 235 -19.48 21.43 -5.03
CA GLY A 235 -20.74 22.15 -5.21
C GLY A 235 -21.47 21.78 -6.50
N ILE A 236 -21.29 20.55 -6.98
CA ILE A 236 -21.91 20.05 -8.22
C ILE A 236 -23.29 19.50 -7.88
N THR A 237 -24.30 19.84 -8.68
CA THR A 237 -25.63 19.22 -8.59
C THR A 237 -25.61 17.86 -9.30
N TYR A 238 -26.14 16.81 -8.66
CA TYR A 238 -26.19 15.45 -9.20
C TYR A 238 -27.34 14.64 -8.58
N TYR A 239 -27.67 13.52 -9.22
CA TYR A 239 -28.61 12.50 -8.75
C TYR A 239 -27.86 11.21 -8.42
N ARG A 240 -28.37 10.43 -7.46
CA ARG A 240 -27.75 9.21 -6.91
C ARG A 240 -28.64 8.00 -7.19
N GLU A 241 -28.04 6.82 -7.36
CA GLU A 241 -28.77 5.61 -7.72
C GLU A 241 -29.72 5.08 -6.63
N TYR A 242 -29.51 5.31 -5.32
CA TYR A 242 -30.41 4.75 -4.26
C TYR A 242 -30.40 5.48 -2.89
N GLU A 243 -31.60 5.49 -2.25
CA GLU A 243 -32.04 5.91 -0.89
C GLU A 243 -31.51 7.29 -0.42
N ASP A 244 -32.28 8.38 -0.51
CA ASP A 244 -33.30 8.78 0.48
C ASP A 244 -34.38 9.76 -0.09
N ARG A 245 -34.51 9.90 -1.41
CA ARG A 245 -35.39 10.91 -2.07
C ARG A 245 -36.04 10.38 -3.36
N ASP A 246 -37.12 11.04 -3.80
CA ASP A 246 -37.93 10.69 -4.99
C ASP A 246 -37.20 10.88 -6.36
N ASP A 247 -35.88 11.13 -6.37
CA ASP A 247 -35.06 11.52 -7.53
C ASP A 247 -34.19 10.39 -8.14
N ASP A 248 -34.56 9.13 -7.89
CA ASP A 248 -33.92 7.94 -8.48
C ASP A 248 -34.21 7.79 -10.00
N GLN A 249 -35.33 8.36 -10.48
CA GLN A 249 -35.72 8.26 -11.89
C GLN A 249 -34.67 8.86 -12.85
N GLN A 250 -33.88 9.81 -12.38
CA GLN A 250 -32.88 10.53 -13.16
C GLN A 250 -31.60 9.73 -13.38
N CYS A 251 -31.40 8.64 -12.64
CA CYS A 251 -30.32 7.67 -12.87
C CYS A 251 -30.75 6.50 -13.79
N HIS A 252 -32.01 6.45 -14.22
CA HIS A 252 -32.58 5.34 -14.97
C HIS A 252 -32.89 5.71 -16.42
N TYR A 253 -32.30 4.97 -17.36
CA TYR A 253 -32.47 5.18 -18.80
C TYR A 253 -32.81 3.86 -19.49
N GLY A 254 -34.11 3.65 -19.74
CA GLY A 254 -34.61 2.38 -20.27
C GLY A 254 -34.35 1.22 -19.29
N PRO A 255 -33.74 0.11 -19.72
CA PRO A 255 -33.47 -1.04 -18.85
C PRO A 255 -32.21 -0.87 -17.98
N PHE A 256 -31.56 0.31 -18.01
CA PHE A 256 -30.25 0.54 -17.42
C PHE A 256 -30.31 1.59 -16.29
N SER A 257 -29.69 1.27 -15.14
CA SER A 257 -29.42 2.22 -14.06
C SER A 257 -27.94 2.66 -14.09
N PHE A 258 -27.65 3.82 -13.50
CA PHE A 258 -26.30 4.38 -13.37
C PHE A 258 -26.04 4.86 -11.95
N ASP A 259 -24.81 4.67 -11.45
CA ASP A 259 -24.42 5.05 -10.09
C ASP A 259 -24.66 6.54 -9.76
N CYS A 260 -24.54 7.41 -10.76
CA CYS A 260 -24.72 8.85 -10.60
C CYS A 260 -25.09 9.52 -11.94
N ALA A 261 -25.96 10.53 -11.89
CA ALA A 261 -26.26 11.37 -13.05
C ALA A 261 -25.99 12.86 -12.73
N ILE A 262 -25.24 13.56 -13.58
CA ILE A 262 -24.89 14.98 -13.41
C ILE A 262 -25.53 15.79 -14.54
N PRO A 263 -26.57 16.61 -14.26
CA PRO A 263 -27.16 17.49 -15.26
C PRO A 263 -26.27 18.72 -15.51
N LEU A 264 -25.86 18.93 -16.77
CA LEU A 264 -25.01 20.04 -17.24
C LEU A 264 -25.73 20.85 -18.34
N GLY A 265 -26.90 21.40 -18.01
CA GLY A 265 -27.72 22.16 -18.96
C GLY A 265 -28.36 21.25 -20.01
N HIS A 266 -27.84 21.26 -21.25
CA HIS A 266 -28.37 20.45 -22.36
C HIS A 266 -27.75 19.05 -22.46
N LYS A 267 -26.82 18.72 -21.55
CA LYS A 267 -26.08 17.47 -21.52
C LYS A 267 -26.20 16.82 -20.14
N ILE A 268 -26.24 15.50 -20.08
CA ILE A 268 -26.25 14.73 -18.83
C ILE A 268 -25.01 13.83 -18.82
N VAL A 269 -24.23 13.86 -17.74
CA VAL A 269 -23.10 12.93 -17.56
C VAL A 269 -23.54 11.79 -16.65
N LEU A 270 -23.54 10.57 -17.17
CA LEU A 270 -23.89 9.36 -16.43
C LEU A 270 -22.59 8.69 -15.98
N ILE A 271 -22.41 8.49 -14.69
CA ILE A 271 -21.17 7.95 -14.12
C ILE A 271 -21.41 6.55 -13.55
N GLU A 272 -20.46 5.66 -13.81
CA GLU A 272 -20.35 4.31 -13.24
C GLU A 272 -19.05 4.17 -12.44
N CYS A 273 -19.15 3.78 -11.17
CA CYS A 273 -18.07 3.48 -10.24
C CYS A 273 -17.72 1.98 -10.31
N ASN A 274 -16.82 1.64 -11.22
CA ASN A 274 -16.50 0.26 -11.53
C ASN A 274 -15.48 -0.37 -10.57
N GLY A 275 -15.91 -1.43 -9.88
CA GLY A 275 -15.01 -2.36 -9.18
C GLY A 275 -14.26 -3.25 -10.18
N VAL A 276 -12.94 -3.37 -10.02
CA VAL A 276 -12.05 -4.02 -11.01
C VAL A 276 -12.38 -5.50 -11.25
N TYR A 277 -12.96 -6.17 -10.25
CA TYR A 277 -13.30 -7.60 -10.29
C TYR A 277 -14.59 -7.94 -11.06
N TRP A 278 -15.58 -7.04 -11.12
CA TRP A 278 -16.90 -7.36 -11.71
C TRP A 278 -16.93 -7.25 -13.24
N HIS A 279 -16.00 -6.49 -13.83
CA HIS A 279 -15.95 -6.18 -15.26
C HIS A 279 -15.02 -7.09 -16.08
N SER A 280 -14.32 -8.01 -15.43
CA SER A 280 -13.52 -9.06 -16.11
C SER A 280 -14.36 -10.23 -16.61
N LEU A 281 -15.67 -10.25 -16.30
CA LEU A 281 -16.60 -11.29 -16.74
C LEU A 281 -17.03 -11.07 -18.21
N PRO A 282 -17.00 -12.09 -19.08
CA PRO A 282 -17.38 -11.96 -20.50
C PRO A 282 -18.80 -11.40 -20.72
N THR A 283 -19.72 -11.64 -19.79
CA THR A 283 -21.09 -11.13 -19.80
C THR A 283 -21.18 -9.62 -19.51
N ALA A 284 -20.25 -9.05 -18.73
CA ALA A 284 -20.23 -7.63 -18.41
C ALA A 284 -19.84 -6.78 -19.63
N VAL A 285 -18.84 -7.21 -20.40
CA VAL A 285 -18.38 -6.51 -21.61
C VAL A 285 -19.48 -6.42 -22.69
N GLN A 286 -20.29 -7.48 -22.83
CA GLN A 286 -21.41 -7.48 -23.77
C GLN A 286 -22.53 -6.55 -23.29
N ASN A 287 -22.83 -6.56 -22.00
CA ASN A 287 -23.82 -5.66 -21.40
C ASN A 287 -23.39 -4.19 -21.45
N ASP A 288 -22.11 -3.87 -21.23
CA ASP A 288 -21.56 -2.50 -21.35
C ASP A 288 -21.66 -1.97 -22.78
N ARG A 289 -21.40 -2.83 -23.78
CA ARG A 289 -21.58 -2.46 -25.18
C ARG A 289 -23.04 -2.18 -25.51
N LEU A 290 -23.96 -3.05 -25.06
CA LEU A 290 -25.40 -2.86 -25.24
C LEU A 290 -25.89 -1.58 -24.54
N LYS A 291 -25.37 -1.29 -23.34
CA LYS A 291 -25.64 -0.09 -22.56
C LYS A 291 -25.20 1.16 -23.32
N PHE A 292 -23.97 1.16 -23.84
CA PHE A 292 -23.44 2.28 -24.63
C PHE A 292 -24.24 2.51 -25.92
N ASP A 293 -24.50 1.45 -26.69
CA ASP A 293 -25.25 1.54 -27.95
C ASP A 293 -26.69 2.03 -27.72
N TYR A 294 -27.33 1.60 -26.63
CA TYR A 294 -28.67 2.04 -26.27
C TYR A 294 -28.71 3.54 -25.93
N ILE A 295 -27.79 4.02 -25.09
CA ILE A 295 -27.74 5.44 -24.71
C ILE A 295 -27.39 6.31 -25.93
N ALA A 296 -26.39 5.92 -26.71
CA ALA A 296 -25.99 6.67 -27.90
C ALA A 296 -27.14 6.81 -28.93
N LYS A 297 -28.02 5.79 -29.01
CA LYS A 297 -29.15 5.78 -29.94
C LYS A 297 -30.39 6.51 -29.41
N ASN A 298 -30.74 6.33 -28.14
CA ASN A 298 -32.02 6.78 -27.59
C ASN A 298 -31.91 8.04 -26.72
N HIS A 299 -30.72 8.32 -26.20
CA HIS A 299 -30.43 9.43 -25.29
C HIS A 299 -29.13 10.15 -25.70
N PRO A 300 -29.08 10.78 -26.89
CA PRO A 300 -27.87 11.44 -27.41
C PRO A 300 -27.39 12.62 -26.54
N GLU A 301 -28.24 13.15 -25.67
CA GLU A 301 -27.93 14.15 -24.65
C GLU A 301 -27.06 13.59 -23.50
N CYS A 302 -26.99 12.27 -23.35
CA CYS A 302 -26.28 11.60 -22.29
C CYS A 302 -24.86 11.19 -22.72
N GLU A 303 -23.88 11.38 -21.83
CA GLU A 303 -22.52 10.89 -21.98
C GLU A 303 -22.16 9.95 -20.83
N ILE A 304 -21.83 8.70 -21.14
CA ILE A 304 -21.42 7.71 -20.14
C ILE A 304 -19.94 7.89 -19.79
N LYS A 305 -19.64 7.90 -18.50
CA LYS A 305 -18.30 7.98 -17.92
C LYS A 305 -18.10 6.88 -16.90
N TYR A 306 -16.86 6.43 -16.81
CA TYR A 306 -16.46 5.36 -15.89
C TYR A 306 -15.36 5.89 -14.98
N ILE A 307 -15.49 5.63 -13.68
CA ILE A 307 -14.43 5.81 -12.69
C ILE A 307 -14.09 4.44 -12.11
N TRP A 308 -12.84 4.03 -12.25
CA TRP A 308 -12.38 2.73 -11.78
C TRP A 308 -11.89 2.81 -10.33
N GLU A 309 -12.09 1.73 -9.56
CA GLU A 309 -11.67 1.63 -8.15
C GLU A 309 -10.22 2.09 -7.88
N HIS A 310 -9.29 1.79 -8.80
CA HIS A 310 -7.89 2.17 -8.63
C HIS A 310 -7.65 3.68 -8.82
N GLU A 311 -8.54 4.40 -9.51
CA GLU A 311 -8.46 5.84 -9.67
C GLU A 311 -8.83 6.57 -8.37
N PHE A 312 -9.71 5.98 -7.55
CA PHE A 312 -10.03 6.48 -6.21
C PHE A 312 -8.85 6.42 -5.22
N LYS A 313 -7.77 5.68 -5.54
CA LYS A 313 -6.50 5.73 -4.78
C LYS A 313 -5.82 7.10 -4.86
N SER A 314 -6.21 7.93 -5.84
CA SER A 314 -5.70 9.29 -6.01
C SER A 314 -6.87 10.26 -6.14
N VAL A 315 -7.43 10.68 -5.01
CA VAL A 315 -8.60 11.58 -4.94
C VAL A 315 -8.41 12.84 -5.81
N GLY A 316 -7.20 13.42 -5.86
CA GLY A 316 -6.91 14.58 -6.71
C GLY A 316 -7.10 14.33 -8.21
N LYS A 317 -6.85 13.11 -8.71
CA LYS A 317 -7.13 12.75 -10.11
C LYS A 317 -8.62 12.71 -10.39
N ILE A 318 -9.40 12.12 -9.48
CA ILE A 318 -10.87 12.06 -9.60
C ILE A 318 -11.46 13.47 -9.59
N VAL A 319 -11.01 14.33 -8.68
CA VAL A 319 -11.42 15.74 -8.63
C VAL A 319 -11.16 16.44 -9.96
N ASN A 320 -9.97 16.28 -10.55
CA ASN A 320 -9.63 16.89 -11.84
C ASN A 320 -10.46 16.31 -13.00
N LEU A 321 -10.74 15.01 -12.97
CA LEU A 321 -11.53 14.32 -13.98
C LEU A 321 -13.00 14.79 -13.96
N ILE A 322 -13.59 14.88 -12.76
CA ILE A 322 -14.94 15.40 -12.55
C ILE A 322 -15.02 16.87 -12.98
N LYS A 323 -14.06 17.70 -12.59
CA LYS A 323 -13.98 19.10 -13.04
C LYS A 323 -13.96 19.20 -14.56
N TYR A 324 -13.15 18.37 -15.22
CA TYR A 324 -13.09 18.30 -16.68
C TYR A 324 -14.42 17.87 -17.31
N TRP A 325 -15.08 16.81 -16.81
CA TRP A 325 -16.37 16.35 -17.33
C TRP A 325 -17.49 17.35 -17.13
N CYS A 326 -17.49 18.04 -16.00
CA CYS A 326 -18.48 19.05 -15.64
C CYS A 326 -18.19 20.41 -16.28
N ASN A 327 -17.11 20.53 -17.08
CA ASN A 327 -16.61 21.79 -17.61
C ASN A 327 -16.44 22.87 -16.52
N ILE A 328 -16.14 22.42 -15.30
CA ILE A 328 -15.75 23.27 -14.19
C ILE A 328 -14.30 23.60 -14.46
N ASN A 329 -14.13 24.67 -15.21
CA ASN A 329 -12.85 25.33 -15.27
C ASN A 329 -12.62 25.88 -13.87
N ASP A 330 -11.60 25.39 -13.17
CA ASP A 330 -10.94 26.28 -12.24
C ASP A 330 -10.66 27.58 -13.00
N ASP A 331 -10.96 28.75 -12.43
CA ASP A 331 -10.68 30.03 -13.07
C ASP A 331 -9.30 29.95 -13.72
N ILE A 332 -9.29 29.92 -15.07
CA ILE A 332 -8.05 29.83 -15.82
C ILE A 332 -7.37 31.16 -15.54
N TYR A 333 -6.28 31.09 -14.80
CA TYR A 333 -5.58 32.27 -14.41
C TYR A 333 -4.94 32.84 -15.67
N ASP A 334 -5.36 34.03 -16.08
CA ASP A 334 -4.69 34.72 -17.18
C ASP A 334 -3.39 35.35 -16.66
N PHE A 335 -2.28 35.09 -17.35
CA PHE A 335 -0.96 35.60 -16.98
C PHE A 335 -0.15 35.95 -18.23
N CYS A 336 0.76 36.91 -18.13
CA CYS A 336 1.69 37.19 -19.23
C CYS A 336 2.96 36.34 -19.09
N PHE A 337 3.51 35.87 -20.21
CA PHE A 337 4.74 35.06 -20.19
C PHE A 337 5.95 35.81 -19.61
N LYS A 338 5.94 37.15 -19.66
CA LYS A 338 6.98 38.00 -19.05
C LYS A 338 7.01 37.91 -17.52
N ASP A 339 5.91 37.52 -16.90
CA ASP A 339 5.77 37.40 -15.44
C ASP A 339 6.19 36.00 -14.95
N VAL A 340 6.44 35.08 -15.89
CA VAL A 340 6.84 33.70 -15.57
C VAL A 340 8.35 33.60 -15.45
N ILE A 341 8.81 33.18 -14.27
CA ILE A 341 10.22 32.97 -13.97
C ILE A 341 10.54 31.48 -14.11
N ILE A 342 11.53 31.16 -14.94
CA ILE A 342 12.01 29.77 -15.10
C ILE A 342 13.30 29.57 -14.31
N LYS A 343 13.26 28.63 -13.37
CA LYS A 343 14.39 28.25 -12.49
C LYS A 343 14.81 26.82 -12.75
N LYS A 344 16.11 26.54 -12.65
CA LYS A 344 16.60 25.17 -12.51
C LYS A 344 16.37 24.73 -11.07
N VAL A 345 15.74 23.58 -10.88
CA VAL A 345 15.30 23.11 -9.56
C VAL A 345 15.72 21.67 -9.31
N SER A 346 15.58 21.23 -8.06
CA SER A 346 15.78 19.83 -7.68
C SER A 346 14.57 18.98 -8.08
N LYS A 347 14.76 17.65 -8.20
CA LYS A 347 13.63 16.74 -8.43
C LYS A 347 12.59 16.82 -7.30
N SER A 348 13.05 16.87 -6.05
CA SER A 348 12.18 16.91 -4.86
C SER A 348 11.22 18.08 -4.88
N GLU A 349 11.62 19.22 -5.45
CA GLU A 349 10.81 20.43 -5.53
C GLU A 349 9.59 20.27 -6.46
N VAL A 350 9.72 19.46 -7.52
CA VAL A 350 8.65 19.24 -8.49
C VAL A 350 7.96 17.89 -8.33
N ASP A 351 8.43 17.02 -7.42
CA ASP A 351 7.96 15.63 -7.34
C ASP A 351 6.48 15.57 -6.94
N ILE A 352 6.07 16.39 -5.96
CA ILE A 352 4.66 16.53 -5.56
C ILE A 352 3.84 17.11 -6.71
N PHE A 353 4.36 18.15 -7.37
CA PHE A 353 3.67 18.81 -8.49
C PHE A 353 3.41 17.85 -9.66
N ILE A 354 4.44 17.10 -10.10
CA ILE A 354 4.34 16.14 -11.19
C ILE A 354 3.47 14.95 -10.78
N SER A 355 3.60 14.45 -9.55
CA SER A 355 2.77 13.34 -9.07
C SER A 355 1.29 13.69 -9.02
N SER A 356 0.98 14.96 -8.77
CA SER A 356 -0.40 15.46 -8.68
C SER A 356 -1.03 15.78 -10.04
N HIS A 357 -0.25 16.25 -11.01
CA HIS A 357 -0.79 16.83 -12.26
C HIS A 357 -0.37 16.10 -13.54
N HIS A 358 0.69 15.28 -13.53
CA HIS A 358 1.12 14.54 -14.71
C HIS A 358 0.41 13.18 -14.77
N TYR A 359 -0.05 12.77 -15.95
CA TYR A 359 -0.80 11.51 -16.14
C TYR A 359 -0.04 10.25 -15.66
N ILE A 360 1.28 10.22 -15.85
CA ILE A 360 2.17 9.14 -15.33
C ILE A 360 2.28 9.13 -13.79
N GLY A 361 2.04 10.25 -13.10
CA GLY A 361 2.06 10.32 -11.64
C GLY A 361 3.45 10.20 -10.99
N SER A 362 4.53 10.44 -11.73
CA SER A 362 5.89 10.49 -11.17
C SER A 362 6.85 11.23 -12.10
N ALA A 363 7.80 11.98 -11.51
CA ALA A 363 8.90 12.64 -12.22
C ALA A 363 9.91 11.65 -12.84
N GLY A 364 9.92 10.38 -12.42
CA GLY A 364 10.78 9.34 -13.01
C GLY A 364 12.29 9.57 -12.78
N ARG A 365 13.12 9.14 -13.74
CA ARG A 365 14.56 9.48 -13.77
C ARG A 365 14.69 10.95 -14.13
N CYS A 366 15.50 11.70 -13.39
CA CYS A 366 15.72 13.13 -13.61
C CYS A 366 17.18 13.41 -13.97
N GLY A 367 17.39 14.38 -14.85
CA GLY A 367 18.68 15.02 -15.09
C GLY A 367 18.56 16.51 -14.77
N ASN A 368 18.31 17.33 -15.79
CA ASN A 368 18.05 18.75 -15.61
C ASN A 368 16.54 18.98 -15.48
N VAL A 369 16.13 19.61 -14.38
CA VAL A 369 14.72 19.94 -14.12
C VAL A 369 14.57 21.46 -14.12
N PHE A 370 13.56 21.94 -14.85
CA PHE A 370 13.22 23.36 -14.89
C PHE A 370 11.76 23.53 -14.48
N ALA A 371 11.53 24.48 -13.57
CA ALA A 371 10.23 24.85 -13.05
C ALA A 371 9.87 26.27 -13.50
N ALA A 372 8.60 26.46 -13.86
CA ALA A 372 8.00 27.75 -14.18
C ALA A 372 7.21 28.25 -12.98
N TYR A 373 7.55 29.44 -12.52
CA TYR A 373 6.92 30.10 -11.39
C TYR A 373 6.19 31.37 -11.84
N LEU A 374 4.98 31.58 -11.34
CA LEU A 374 4.27 32.85 -11.41
C LEU A 374 4.16 33.39 -9.98
N GLY A 375 4.96 34.42 -9.67
CA GLY A 375 5.24 34.78 -8.27
C GLY A 375 5.88 33.59 -7.54
N ASP A 376 5.27 33.16 -6.44
CA ASP A 376 5.71 32.00 -5.64
C ASP A 376 5.02 30.69 -6.02
N VAL A 377 4.13 30.71 -7.02
CA VAL A 377 3.35 29.53 -7.41
C VAL A 377 4.06 28.75 -8.52
N LEU A 378 4.29 27.46 -8.30
CA LEU A 378 4.76 26.53 -9.33
C LEU A 378 3.62 26.20 -10.31
N ILE A 379 3.74 26.65 -11.56
CA ILE A 379 2.68 26.52 -12.58
C ILE A 379 3.03 25.53 -13.69
N GLY A 380 4.30 25.12 -13.80
CA GLY A 380 4.73 24.13 -14.79
C GLY A 380 6.13 23.59 -14.54
N SER A 381 6.45 22.44 -15.13
CA SER A 381 7.76 21.80 -15.01
C SER A 381 8.13 21.05 -16.27
N VAL A 382 9.42 21.07 -16.62
CA VAL A 382 10.04 20.27 -17.68
C VAL A 382 11.19 19.45 -17.09
N VAL A 383 11.22 18.15 -17.37
CA VAL A 383 12.28 17.25 -16.95
C VAL A 383 13.03 16.75 -18.19
N PHE A 384 14.34 17.00 -18.19
CA PHE A 384 15.27 16.39 -19.12
C PHE A 384 16.04 15.28 -18.41
N SER A 385 15.93 14.05 -18.89
CA SER A 385 16.61 12.88 -18.35
C SER A 385 17.72 12.39 -19.28
N PRO A 386 18.67 11.59 -18.77
CA PRO A 386 19.51 10.76 -19.62
C PRO A 386 18.64 9.87 -20.51
N LEU A 387 19.14 9.53 -21.70
CA LEU A 387 18.46 8.65 -22.64
C LEU A 387 18.06 7.32 -21.97
N ILE A 388 16.77 6.99 -22.04
CA ILE A 388 16.25 5.75 -21.44
C ILE A 388 16.51 4.54 -22.37
N ARG A 389 16.51 4.76 -23.68
CA ARG A 389 16.67 3.71 -24.70
C ARG A 389 18.13 3.66 -25.19
N GLN A 390 18.88 2.67 -24.72
CA GLN A 390 20.32 2.49 -24.95
C GLN A 390 20.70 2.01 -26.38
N ASN A 391 19.73 1.73 -27.25
CA ASN A 391 19.96 1.20 -28.59
C ASN A 391 19.84 2.26 -29.69
N LEU A 392 20.00 3.54 -29.35
CA LEU A 392 19.98 4.62 -30.34
C LEU A 392 21.41 4.97 -30.77
N PRO A 393 21.67 5.17 -32.08
CA PRO A 393 22.96 5.61 -32.60
C PRO A 393 23.11 7.11 -32.36
N HIS A 394 23.02 7.55 -31.10
CA HIS A 394 23.15 8.96 -30.72
C HIS A 394 24.24 9.05 -29.67
N ASP A 395 24.96 10.15 -29.69
CA ASP A 395 25.99 10.42 -28.70
C ASP A 395 25.36 10.60 -27.32
N TYR A 396 25.52 9.62 -26.44
CA TYR A 396 24.98 9.64 -25.07
C TYR A 396 25.47 10.82 -24.24
N TYR A 397 26.65 11.35 -24.55
CA TYR A 397 27.24 12.45 -23.81
C TYR A 397 26.62 13.79 -24.22
N HIS A 398 26.25 13.92 -25.50
CA HIS A 398 25.73 15.14 -26.09
C HIS A 398 24.20 15.11 -26.37
N THR A 399 23.50 14.06 -25.93
CA THR A 399 22.05 13.91 -26.12
C THR A 399 21.29 13.81 -24.79
N THR A 400 20.12 14.43 -24.70
CA THR A 400 19.19 14.26 -23.55
C THR A 400 17.76 13.98 -24.03
N GLU A 401 16.91 13.48 -23.13
CA GLU A 401 15.50 13.20 -23.41
C GLU A 401 14.62 14.18 -22.63
N LEU A 402 13.71 14.88 -23.31
CA LEU A 402 12.59 15.57 -22.65
C LEU A 402 11.58 14.49 -22.24
N SER A 403 11.68 14.05 -20.99
CA SER A 403 10.91 12.90 -20.49
C SER A 403 9.64 13.29 -19.75
N ARG A 404 9.54 14.52 -19.21
CA ARG A 404 8.29 15.03 -18.61
C ARG A 404 8.05 16.47 -19.01
N LEU A 405 6.79 16.76 -19.34
CA LEU A 405 6.24 18.10 -19.42
C LEU A 405 4.94 18.09 -18.59
N CYS A 406 4.85 18.96 -17.60
CA CYS A 406 3.69 19.06 -16.74
C CYS A 406 3.30 20.52 -16.58
N ILE A 407 2.03 20.84 -16.77
CA ILE A 407 1.46 22.18 -16.58
C ILE A 407 0.27 22.03 -15.65
N HIS A 408 0.16 22.92 -14.67
CA HIS A 408 -0.94 22.92 -13.74
C HIS A 408 -2.26 23.25 -14.48
N PRO A 409 -3.36 22.52 -14.24
CA PRO A 409 -4.63 22.72 -14.96
C PRO A 409 -5.15 24.16 -14.95
N ARG A 410 -4.97 24.89 -13.84
CA ARG A 410 -5.37 26.31 -13.70
C ARG A 410 -4.60 27.33 -14.51
N TYR A 411 -3.45 26.94 -15.07
CA TYR A 411 -2.52 27.85 -15.76
C TYR A 411 -2.34 27.45 -17.23
N GLN A 412 -3.38 26.88 -17.83
CA GLN A 412 -3.39 26.54 -19.25
C GLN A 412 -3.52 27.81 -20.10
N LYS A 413 -2.51 28.08 -20.91
CA LYS A 413 -2.50 29.21 -21.85
C LYS A 413 -1.95 28.78 -23.20
N LYS A 414 -2.55 29.28 -24.28
CA LYS A 414 -2.12 28.99 -25.66
C LYS A 414 -0.61 29.25 -25.80
N ASN A 415 0.12 28.29 -26.37
CA ASN A 415 1.58 28.30 -26.56
C ASN A 415 2.43 28.25 -25.28
N PHE A 416 1.84 28.12 -24.08
CA PHE A 416 2.63 28.08 -22.84
C PHE A 416 3.55 26.84 -22.79
N ALA A 417 3.04 25.68 -23.22
CA ALA A 417 3.82 24.45 -23.31
C ALA A 417 5.07 24.59 -24.20
N SER A 418 4.90 25.04 -25.45
CA SER A 418 6.02 25.21 -26.38
C SER A 418 6.98 26.31 -25.94
N TRP A 419 6.45 27.41 -25.38
CA TRP A 419 7.27 28.47 -24.78
C TRP A 419 8.13 27.95 -23.62
N LEU A 420 7.53 27.19 -22.69
CA LEU A 420 8.21 26.62 -21.54
C LEU A 420 9.31 25.64 -21.97
N ILE A 421 9.03 24.78 -22.97
CA ILE A 421 10.04 23.90 -23.57
C ILE A 421 11.20 24.73 -24.12
N SER A 422 10.91 25.71 -24.99
CA SER A 422 11.95 26.54 -25.62
C SER A 422 12.83 27.25 -24.58
N GLN A 423 12.23 27.84 -23.56
CA GLN A 423 12.95 28.52 -22.49
C GLN A 423 13.78 27.57 -21.62
N SER A 424 13.30 26.35 -21.40
CA SER A 424 14.02 25.32 -20.66
C SER A 424 15.21 24.79 -21.47
N ILE A 425 15.05 24.60 -22.79
CA ILE A 425 16.13 24.21 -23.71
C ILE A 425 17.25 25.24 -23.72
N LYS A 426 16.92 26.54 -23.76
CA LYS A 426 17.93 27.62 -23.70
C LYS A 426 18.80 27.54 -22.44
N ARG A 427 18.24 27.06 -21.33
CA ARG A 427 18.90 26.92 -20.03
C ARG A 427 19.59 25.56 -19.81
N LEU A 428 19.41 24.60 -20.73
CA LEU A 428 20.14 23.34 -20.67
C LEU A 428 21.64 23.56 -20.84
N PRO A 429 22.49 22.73 -20.20
CA PRO A 429 23.93 22.73 -20.45
C PRO A 429 24.26 22.65 -21.94
N ARG A 430 25.23 23.46 -22.39
CA ARG A 430 25.64 23.58 -23.81
C ARG A 430 26.13 22.26 -24.43
N ARG A 431 26.58 21.31 -23.62
CA ARG A 431 26.96 19.97 -24.07
C ARG A 431 25.81 19.21 -24.73
N TYR A 432 24.55 19.56 -24.45
CA TYR A 432 23.42 18.88 -25.10
C TYR A 432 23.12 19.54 -26.44
N HIS A 433 23.53 18.85 -27.51
CA HIS A 433 23.27 19.23 -28.91
C HIS A 433 21.92 18.70 -29.37
N ASP A 434 21.58 17.48 -28.98
CA ASP A 434 20.36 16.81 -29.41
C ASP A 434 19.42 16.57 -28.25
N ILE A 435 18.13 16.81 -28.48
CA ILE A 435 17.07 16.60 -27.50
C ILE A 435 16.01 15.72 -28.12
N ILE A 436 15.82 14.53 -27.56
CA ILE A 436 14.81 13.58 -28.01
C ILE A 436 13.54 13.77 -27.18
N ALA A 437 12.38 13.68 -27.82
CA ALA A 437 11.10 13.62 -27.13
C ALA A 437 10.20 12.54 -27.74
N TYR A 438 9.29 12.02 -26.92
CA TYR A 438 8.34 10.99 -27.34
C TYR A 438 6.90 11.44 -27.08
N SER A 439 6.01 11.17 -28.03
CA SER A 439 4.56 11.27 -27.82
C SER A 439 3.97 9.87 -27.71
N ASP A 440 3.23 9.63 -26.64
CA ASP A 440 2.55 8.36 -26.42
C ASP A 440 1.15 8.40 -27.05
N THR A 441 0.97 7.68 -28.16
CA THR A 441 -0.29 7.69 -28.91
C THR A 441 -1.42 6.97 -28.17
N THR A 442 -1.09 6.19 -27.13
CA THR A 442 -2.08 5.61 -26.20
C THR A 442 -2.93 6.71 -25.54
N PHE A 443 -2.35 7.88 -25.30
CA PHE A 443 -3.04 9.05 -24.71
C PHE A 443 -3.49 10.07 -25.77
N ASN A 444 -3.62 9.66 -27.03
CA ASN A 444 -3.99 10.52 -28.16
C ASN A 444 -3.02 11.72 -28.37
N HIS A 445 -1.78 11.62 -27.88
CA HIS A 445 -0.76 12.64 -28.10
C HIS A 445 -0.17 12.52 -29.51
N ARG A 446 -0.41 13.54 -30.35
CA ARG A 446 0.04 13.59 -31.76
C ARG A 446 1.35 14.38 -31.99
N GLY A 447 2.05 14.71 -30.91
CA GLY A 447 3.30 15.48 -30.96
C GLY A 447 3.17 16.95 -31.36
N THR A 448 1.96 17.51 -31.33
CA THR A 448 1.68 18.92 -31.68
C THR A 448 2.58 19.90 -30.94
N ILE A 449 2.81 19.68 -29.63
CA ILE A 449 3.65 20.54 -28.80
C ILE A 449 5.12 20.50 -29.25
N TYR A 450 5.63 19.33 -29.64
CA TYR A 450 7.01 19.17 -30.10
C TYR A 450 7.21 19.84 -31.47
N LYS A 451 6.26 19.66 -32.40
CA LYS A 451 6.26 20.37 -33.69
C LYS A 451 6.27 21.89 -33.48
N ALA A 452 5.43 22.39 -32.57
CA ALA A 452 5.38 23.81 -32.21
C ALA A 452 6.65 24.31 -31.48
N SER A 453 7.50 23.40 -31.01
CA SER A 453 8.77 23.70 -30.34
C SER A 453 9.98 23.48 -31.27
N ASN A 454 9.76 23.42 -32.58
CA ASN A 454 10.77 23.17 -33.62
C ASN A 454 11.47 21.81 -33.51
N PHE A 455 10.79 20.79 -32.99
CA PHE A 455 11.29 19.42 -33.09
C PHE A 455 10.91 18.82 -34.43
N GLU A 456 11.85 18.11 -35.04
CA GLU A 456 11.69 17.33 -36.26
C GLU A 456 11.14 15.94 -35.92
N PHE A 457 10.23 15.44 -36.77
CA PHE A 457 9.68 14.10 -36.60
C PHE A 457 10.66 13.06 -37.13
N MET A 458 11.04 12.10 -36.28
CA MET A 458 12.02 11.06 -36.59
C MET A 458 11.40 9.71 -36.97
N GLY A 459 10.07 9.61 -36.94
CA GLY A 459 9.35 8.37 -37.19
C GLY A 459 8.74 7.74 -35.95
N GLU A 460 8.21 6.54 -36.14
CA GLU A 460 7.50 5.77 -35.13
C GLU A 460 8.42 4.79 -34.42
N VAL A 461 8.09 4.56 -33.15
CA VAL A 461 8.83 3.66 -32.29
C VAL A 461 7.90 2.56 -31.85
N LYS A 462 8.37 1.32 -32.03
CA LYS A 462 7.60 0.12 -31.70
C LYS A 462 6.99 0.23 -30.30
N PRO A 463 5.71 -0.15 -30.17
CA PRO A 463 5.02 -0.12 -28.89
C PRO A 463 5.78 -0.92 -27.83
N ASP A 464 5.77 -0.40 -26.61
CA ASP A 464 6.08 -1.23 -25.45
C ASP A 464 4.90 -2.18 -25.17
N TYR A 465 5.16 -3.23 -24.40
CA TYR A 465 4.14 -4.17 -23.98
C TYR A 465 4.01 -4.18 -22.47
N TRP A 466 2.83 -4.59 -22.03
CA TRP A 466 2.41 -4.76 -20.66
C TRP A 466 1.96 -6.19 -20.47
N TYR A 467 1.90 -6.62 -19.22
CA TYR A 467 1.26 -7.87 -18.83
C TYR A 467 -0.04 -7.52 -18.13
N ILE A 468 -1.09 -8.25 -18.45
CA ILE A 468 -2.39 -8.15 -17.80
C ILE A 468 -2.56 -9.45 -17.03
N ASP A 469 -2.80 -9.42 -15.73
CA ASP A 469 -3.16 -10.64 -15.01
C ASP A 469 -4.63 -11.03 -15.23
N ALA A 470 -5.04 -12.15 -14.65
CA ALA A 470 -6.41 -12.66 -14.75
C ALA A 470 -7.48 -11.66 -14.23
N ASP A 471 -7.08 -10.68 -13.41
CA ASP A 471 -7.96 -9.68 -12.83
C ASP A 471 -7.93 -8.35 -13.61
N GLY A 472 -7.24 -8.29 -14.76
CA GLY A 472 -7.19 -7.12 -15.62
C GLY A 472 -6.11 -6.09 -15.25
N TYR A 473 -5.20 -6.40 -14.33
CA TYR A 473 -4.16 -5.46 -13.89
C TYR A 473 -3.01 -5.35 -14.90
N TYR A 474 -2.82 -4.15 -15.45
CA TYR A 474 -1.67 -3.85 -16.31
C TYR A 474 -0.40 -3.65 -15.50
N THR A 475 0.55 -4.56 -15.65
CA THR A 475 1.88 -4.49 -15.08
C THR A 475 2.92 -4.26 -16.16
N HIS A 476 3.78 -3.25 -15.98
CA HIS A 476 4.85 -2.96 -16.92
C HIS A 476 5.82 -4.15 -16.99
N LYS A 477 6.27 -4.52 -18.20
CA LYS A 477 7.22 -5.63 -18.40
C LYS A 477 8.45 -5.60 -17.49
N LYS A 478 8.98 -4.42 -17.17
CA LYS A 478 10.13 -4.30 -16.25
C LYS A 478 9.79 -4.76 -14.84
N SER A 479 8.59 -4.47 -14.34
CA SER A 479 8.17 -4.93 -13.02
C SER A 479 8.11 -6.45 -12.99
N ILE A 480 7.50 -7.07 -14.01
CA ILE A 480 7.47 -8.54 -14.15
C ILE A 480 8.88 -9.12 -14.24
N TYR A 481 9.77 -8.54 -15.05
CA TYR A 481 11.18 -8.94 -15.12
C TYR A 481 11.86 -8.90 -13.74
N TYR A 482 11.67 -7.83 -12.96
CA TYR A 482 12.25 -7.73 -11.62
C TYR A 482 11.66 -8.76 -10.65
N HIS A 483 10.35 -9.01 -10.71
CA HIS A 483 9.70 -10.04 -9.89
C HIS A 483 10.19 -11.45 -10.27
N ALA A 484 10.31 -11.75 -11.55
CA ALA A 484 10.86 -13.01 -12.06
C ALA A 484 12.30 -13.23 -11.58
N LYS A 485 13.15 -12.20 -11.72
CA LYS A 485 14.54 -12.23 -11.25
C LYS A 485 14.65 -12.43 -9.73
N LYS A 486 13.83 -11.71 -8.95
CA LYS A 486 13.77 -11.86 -7.49
C LYS A 486 13.32 -13.28 -7.08
N SER A 487 12.40 -13.84 -7.85
CA SER A 487 11.87 -15.21 -7.67
C SER A 487 12.77 -16.29 -8.29
N LYS A 488 13.92 -15.90 -8.88
CA LYS A 488 14.88 -16.80 -9.54
C LYS A 488 14.27 -17.68 -10.63
N ILE A 489 13.25 -17.19 -11.33
CA ILE A 489 12.64 -17.86 -12.49
C ILE A 489 12.70 -16.97 -13.73
N THR A 490 12.48 -17.55 -14.91
CA THR A 490 12.41 -16.78 -16.16
C THR A 490 11.15 -15.92 -16.20
N GLU A 491 11.18 -14.83 -16.96
CA GLU A 491 9.99 -13.98 -17.17
C GLU A 491 8.84 -14.79 -17.76
N ALA A 492 9.10 -15.69 -18.72
CA ALA A 492 8.10 -16.59 -19.29
C ALA A 492 7.51 -17.55 -18.25
N ALA A 493 8.33 -18.14 -17.39
CA ALA A 493 7.86 -18.98 -16.30
C ALA A 493 7.03 -18.18 -15.30
N TYR A 494 7.46 -16.97 -14.92
CA TYR A 494 6.70 -16.09 -14.03
C TYR A 494 5.33 -15.74 -14.64
N VAL A 495 5.31 -15.33 -15.90
CA VAL A 495 4.08 -15.03 -16.65
C VAL A 495 3.14 -16.23 -16.67
N ALA A 496 3.64 -17.44 -16.92
CA ALA A 496 2.85 -18.66 -16.90
C ALA A 496 2.34 -18.98 -15.48
N THR A 497 3.18 -18.88 -14.44
CA THR A 497 2.81 -19.12 -13.04
C THR A 497 1.69 -18.19 -12.57
N PHE A 498 1.69 -16.93 -13.01
CA PHE A 498 0.73 -15.92 -12.58
C PHE A 498 -0.39 -15.65 -13.61
N GLY A 499 -0.49 -16.46 -14.68
CA GLY A 499 -1.53 -16.33 -15.69
C GLY A 499 -1.55 -14.97 -16.39
N LEU A 500 -0.38 -14.37 -16.60
CA LEU A 500 -0.25 -13.04 -17.20
C LEU A 500 -0.37 -13.10 -18.73
N ILE A 501 -1.23 -12.25 -19.30
CA ILE A 501 -1.42 -12.07 -20.73
C ILE A 501 -0.61 -10.87 -21.21
N LYS A 502 0.25 -11.09 -22.20
CA LYS A 502 1.02 -10.01 -22.81
C LYS A 502 0.14 -9.18 -23.74
N VAL A 503 0.06 -7.87 -23.50
CA VAL A 503 -0.68 -6.93 -24.34
C VAL A 503 0.23 -5.83 -24.86
N MET A 504 0.10 -5.52 -26.15
CA MET A 504 0.88 -4.50 -26.82
C MET A 504 0.21 -3.13 -26.64
N GLY A 505 1.00 -2.11 -26.28
CA GLY A 505 0.55 -0.72 -26.34
C GLY A 505 0.47 -0.20 -27.78
N LYS A 506 0.21 1.10 -27.94
CA LYS A 506 0.32 1.79 -29.23
C LYS A 506 1.73 2.35 -29.46
N GLU A 507 2.07 2.63 -30.71
CA GLU A 507 3.38 3.18 -31.07
C GLU A 507 3.65 4.54 -30.42
N LYS A 508 4.93 4.91 -30.34
CA LYS A 508 5.33 6.23 -29.86
C LYS A 508 5.89 7.02 -31.01
N LEU A 509 5.47 8.28 -31.15
CA LEU A 509 6.03 9.19 -32.14
C LEU A 509 7.33 9.80 -31.59
N LYS A 510 8.45 9.63 -32.28
CA LYS A 510 9.76 10.16 -31.89
C LYS A 510 10.00 11.52 -32.55
N TYR A 511 10.53 12.44 -31.76
CA TYR A 511 10.91 13.78 -32.20
C TYR A 511 12.35 14.09 -31.77
N ILE A 512 13.06 14.90 -32.55
CA ILE A 512 14.41 15.40 -32.23
C ILE A 512 14.46 16.92 -32.38
N TYR A 513 15.18 17.58 -31.50
CA TYR A 513 15.54 18.99 -31.63
C TYR A 513 17.05 19.11 -31.68
N HIS A 514 17.55 19.74 -32.75
CA HIS A 514 18.95 20.07 -32.94
C HIS A 514 19.23 21.48 -32.42
N ARG A 515 20.08 21.59 -31.41
CA ARG A 515 20.51 22.88 -30.87
C ARG A 515 21.64 23.42 -31.75
N ASN A 516 21.36 24.49 -32.49
CA ASN A 516 22.38 25.18 -33.29
C ASN A 516 23.60 25.54 -32.43
N GLN A 517 24.78 25.10 -32.86
CA GLN A 517 26.07 25.53 -32.31
C GLN A 517 26.33 26.96 -32.80
N LYS A 518 25.86 27.95 -32.04
CA LYS A 518 26.31 29.34 -32.17
C LYS A 518 26.97 29.79 -30.88
#